data_AF-A0A1N7IRN0-F1
#
_entry.id   AF-A0A1N7IRN0-F1
#
_cell.length_a   1.000
_cell.length_b   1.000
_cell.length_c   1.000
_cell.angle_alpha   90.00
_cell.angle_beta   90.00
_cell.angle_gamma   90.00
#
_symmetry.space_group_name_H-M   'P 1'
#
loop_
_entity.id
_entity.type
_entity.pdbx_description
1 polymer ?
#
loop_
_entity_poly.entity_id
_entity_poly.type
_entity_poly.pdbx_seq_one_letter_code
_entity_poly.pdbx_strand_id
1 'polypeptide(L)'
;MFQPFDPSVSRTPFLFYTGKGGVGKTTTATATAIHLADEGKEVLLVSTDPASNLQDVLQQELSSRPRSVETVPHLYACNIDPEQAAMEYKEKVLGPYRSTFPESVVSQMEEQLSGACTVEIAAFDEFTAILSDPEIYEQYDHVVFDTAPTGHTLRLLQLPTAWSGFLEESTHGASCLGPLSGLSEKKEKYEKALTLLADGTFTTLFLVARADRFSLEEAGRSSEELKHIGMKNQQLIINGVFGQFIAEDATSRAIYERQQQALQSLPDPLKQMPVYQLPYVAYALTSITEFRYLMKHYTFSSNKDIPVIRSEETNEDIEAVIDGVRSNGTKVLMTMGKGGVGKTTVASMIAMGLAGKGEKVHVTTTDPAGHLLGMFEDGDLPETLSVDAIDPKEEVELYKEEILQKNAPHLDADGLAYLKEDLESPCTEEIALFQAFASKVDHASEEITIIDTAPTGHTLLLLDASEGYHKEVDRSSGEVPESVKRLMPRLRNPQETEILIVTLPEATPVLEAERLQEDLRRASMEPSWWIVNQSLSETGTKDPLLQKRAEAEYRWIDEVARHQAAQMAVIPWMKEEQLHKRKGETTQ
;
A
#
# COMPACT_ATOMS: atom_id res chain seq x y z
N MET A 1 16.23 17.37 17.39
CA MET A 1 16.41 15.90 17.30
C MET A 1 15.42 15.29 18.28
N PHE A 2 14.60 14.34 17.82
CA PHE A 2 13.55 13.74 18.65
C PHE A 2 14.15 12.72 19.62
N GLN A 3 13.37 12.33 20.62
CA GLN A 3 13.82 11.35 21.60
C GLN A 3 14.04 9.98 20.90
N PRO A 4 15.13 9.25 21.19
CA PRO A 4 15.26 7.86 20.73
C PRO A 4 14.07 7.02 21.20
N PHE A 5 13.52 6.20 20.32
CA PHE A 5 12.42 5.30 20.69
C PHE A 5 12.90 4.24 21.71
N ASP A 6 12.11 4.09 22.75
CA ASP A 6 12.28 3.09 23.82
C ASP A 6 10.89 2.48 24.06
N PRO A 7 10.68 1.17 23.77
CA PRO A 7 9.37 0.54 23.90
C PRO A 7 8.75 0.63 25.31
N SER A 8 9.58 0.75 26.35
CA SER A 8 9.13 0.77 27.75
C SER A 8 8.39 2.07 28.14
N VAL A 9 8.30 3.04 27.22
CA VAL A 9 7.44 4.23 27.34
C VAL A 9 5.95 3.92 27.25
N SER A 10 5.55 2.81 26.61
CA SER A 10 4.16 2.38 26.58
C SER A 10 3.92 1.26 27.59
N ARG A 11 2.83 1.36 28.33
CA ARG A 11 2.44 0.39 29.37
C ARG A 11 1.05 -0.18 29.17
N THR A 12 0.46 0.06 28.01
CA THR A 12 -0.86 -0.45 27.65
C THR A 12 -0.75 -1.92 27.24
N PRO A 13 -1.76 -2.75 27.53
CA PRO A 13 -1.82 -4.13 27.07
C PRO A 13 -1.72 -4.26 25.55
N PHE A 14 -2.35 -3.37 24.77
CA PHE A 14 -2.35 -3.46 23.31
C PHE A 14 -1.51 -2.37 22.66
N LEU A 15 -0.55 -2.79 21.84
CA LEU A 15 0.30 -1.92 21.06
C LEU A 15 0.05 -2.16 19.56
N PHE A 16 -0.42 -1.14 18.85
CA PHE A 16 -0.66 -1.22 17.41
C PHE A 16 0.35 -0.38 16.66
N TYR A 17 0.85 -0.89 15.53
CA TYR A 17 1.73 -0.15 14.63
C TYR A 17 0.99 0.09 13.31
N THR A 18 0.89 1.35 12.88
CA THR A 18 0.20 1.73 11.64
C THR A 18 0.98 2.75 10.84
N GLY A 19 0.66 2.92 9.57
CA GLY A 19 1.39 3.75 8.63
C GLY A 19 1.47 3.13 7.23
N LYS A 20 1.94 3.91 6.25
CA LYS A 20 2.01 3.47 4.85
C LYS A 20 2.90 2.21 4.65
N GLY A 21 2.76 1.54 3.50
CA GLY A 21 3.61 0.41 3.15
C GLY A 21 5.10 0.77 3.19
N GLY A 22 5.96 -0.13 3.68
CA GLY A 22 7.43 0.03 3.64
C GLY A 22 8.05 0.97 4.67
N VAL A 23 7.28 1.64 5.54
CA VAL A 23 7.85 2.52 6.59
C VAL A 23 8.54 1.79 7.74
N GLY A 24 8.39 0.46 7.83
CA GLY A 24 8.97 -0.38 8.87
C GLY A 24 8.04 -0.67 10.06
N LYS A 25 6.73 -0.83 9.83
CA LYS A 25 5.76 -1.20 10.88
C LYS A 25 6.10 -2.54 11.54
N THR A 26 6.14 -3.62 10.75
CA THR A 26 6.49 -4.97 11.20
C THR A 26 7.86 -5.01 11.83
N THR A 27 8.82 -4.29 11.26
CA THR A 27 10.14 -4.13 11.86
C THR A 27 10.06 -3.55 13.26
N THR A 28 9.37 -2.42 13.42
CA THR A 28 9.28 -1.71 14.70
C THR A 28 8.49 -2.53 15.71
N ALA A 29 7.37 -3.13 15.31
CA ALA A 29 6.55 -4.01 16.14
C ALA A 29 7.35 -5.22 16.65
N THR A 30 8.08 -5.89 15.75
CA THR A 30 8.91 -7.05 16.10
C THR A 30 10.05 -6.64 17.04
N ALA A 31 10.71 -5.51 16.78
CA ALA A 31 11.76 -5.00 17.63
C ALA A 31 11.25 -4.68 19.04
N THR A 32 10.08 -4.06 19.14
CA THR A 32 9.38 -3.79 20.41
C THR A 32 9.05 -5.09 21.13
N ALA A 33 8.48 -6.08 20.45
CA ALA A 33 8.10 -7.34 21.07
C ALA A 33 9.30 -8.10 21.63
N ILE A 34 10.41 -8.17 20.87
CA ILE A 34 11.67 -8.77 21.32
C ILE A 34 12.23 -7.99 22.52
N HIS A 35 12.20 -6.67 22.48
CA HIS A 35 12.72 -5.84 23.58
C HIS A 35 11.95 -6.07 24.88
N LEU A 36 10.62 -6.01 24.83
CA LEU A 36 9.76 -6.23 26.00
C LEU A 36 9.93 -7.66 26.56
N ALA A 37 10.05 -8.66 25.68
CA ALA A 37 10.33 -10.04 26.09
C ALA A 37 11.71 -10.19 26.75
N ASP A 38 12.74 -9.51 26.22
CA ASP A 38 14.08 -9.44 26.83
C ASP A 38 14.07 -8.74 28.22
N GLU A 39 13.08 -7.86 28.49
CA GLU A 39 12.82 -7.28 29.82
C GLU A 39 12.04 -8.22 30.75
N GLY A 40 11.66 -9.40 30.29
CA GLY A 40 10.94 -10.42 31.06
C GLY A 40 9.42 -10.27 31.06
N LYS A 41 8.86 -9.57 30.07
CA LYS A 41 7.40 -9.47 29.85
C LYS A 41 6.90 -10.65 29.01
N GLU A 42 5.72 -11.16 29.34
CA GLU A 42 5.03 -12.12 28.46
C GLU A 42 4.40 -11.35 27.30
N VAL A 43 4.89 -11.55 26.08
CA VAL A 43 4.51 -10.74 24.91
C VAL A 43 3.98 -11.62 23.79
N LEU A 44 2.82 -11.26 23.25
CA LEU A 44 2.28 -11.87 22.03
C LEU A 44 2.46 -10.91 20.84
N LEU A 45 3.23 -11.32 19.85
CA LEU A 45 3.35 -10.63 18.56
C LEU A 45 2.35 -11.23 17.56
N VAL A 46 1.44 -10.39 17.06
CA VAL A 46 0.45 -10.74 16.05
C VAL A 46 0.82 -10.06 14.75
N SER A 47 1.14 -10.85 13.73
CA SER A 47 1.34 -10.34 12.37
C SER A 47 0.07 -10.53 11.55
N THR A 48 -0.32 -9.50 10.80
CA THR A 48 -1.44 -9.58 9.84
C THR A 48 -1.00 -9.23 8.41
N ASP A 49 0.30 -9.10 8.18
CA ASP A 49 0.86 -8.74 6.89
C ASP A 49 1.03 -10.01 6.01
N PRO A 50 0.33 -10.13 4.87
CA PRO A 50 0.43 -11.29 3.97
C PRO A 50 1.82 -11.43 3.32
N ALA A 51 2.67 -10.40 3.41
CA ALA A 51 4.06 -10.42 2.97
C ALA A 51 5.06 -10.43 4.14
N SER A 52 4.59 -10.72 5.36
CA SER A 52 5.43 -10.74 6.55
C SER A 52 6.53 -11.78 6.45
N ASN A 53 7.79 -11.33 6.57
CA ASN A 53 8.97 -12.18 6.72
C ASN A 53 9.19 -12.60 8.17
N LEU A 54 8.19 -12.45 9.05
CA LEU A 54 8.33 -12.72 10.47
C LEU A 54 8.74 -14.17 10.75
N GLN A 55 8.23 -15.13 9.95
CA GLN A 55 8.62 -16.53 10.07
C GLN A 55 10.11 -16.76 9.81
N ASP A 56 10.68 -16.06 8.81
CA ASP A 56 12.11 -16.12 8.50
C ASP A 56 12.95 -15.48 9.60
N VAL A 57 12.50 -14.32 10.11
CA VAL A 57 13.17 -13.58 11.20
C VAL A 57 13.21 -14.39 12.49
N LEU A 58 12.09 -15.03 12.83
CA LEU A 58 11.96 -15.88 14.01
C LEU A 58 12.49 -17.30 13.79
N GLN A 59 12.82 -17.67 12.55
CA GLN A 59 13.25 -19.00 12.13
C GLN A 59 12.27 -20.10 12.55
N GLN A 60 10.97 -19.81 12.50
CA GLN A 60 9.92 -20.68 13.00
C GLN A 60 8.64 -20.51 12.16
N GLU A 61 8.02 -21.62 11.78
CA GLU A 61 6.69 -21.60 11.16
C GLU A 61 5.64 -21.06 12.14
N LEU A 62 4.86 -20.09 11.69
CA LEU A 62 3.78 -19.49 12.45
C LEU A 62 2.43 -19.97 11.93
N SER A 63 1.44 -19.93 12.83
CA SER A 63 0.05 -20.22 12.52
C SER A 63 -0.84 -19.10 13.07
N SER A 64 -2.13 -19.13 12.78
CA SER A 64 -3.13 -18.22 13.38
C SER A 64 -3.23 -18.33 14.90
N ARG A 65 -2.71 -19.42 15.49
CA ARG A 65 -2.68 -19.61 16.94
C ARG A 65 -1.35 -19.16 17.56
N PRO A 66 -1.38 -18.47 18.72
CA PRO A 66 -0.18 -18.12 19.48
C PRO A 66 0.71 -19.33 19.78
N ARG A 67 2.01 -19.19 19.50
CA ARG A 67 3.04 -20.18 19.86
C ARG A 67 4.25 -19.47 20.46
N SER A 68 4.90 -20.11 21.43
CA SER A 68 6.17 -19.61 21.96
C SER A 68 7.24 -19.60 20.88
N VAL A 69 8.08 -18.56 20.88
CA VAL A 69 9.23 -18.41 19.98
C VAL A 69 10.46 -19.02 20.65
N GLU A 70 10.98 -20.11 20.08
CA GLU A 70 12.06 -20.88 20.71
C GLU A 70 13.33 -20.06 20.99
N THR A 71 13.63 -19.11 20.12
CA THR A 71 14.85 -18.29 20.14
C THR A 71 14.75 -17.06 21.05
N VAL A 72 13.55 -16.69 21.52
CA VAL A 72 13.31 -15.51 22.38
C VAL A 72 12.37 -15.91 23.53
N PRO A 73 12.90 -16.14 24.74
CA PRO A 73 12.08 -16.43 25.92
C PRO A 73 11.02 -15.35 26.15
N HIS A 74 9.85 -15.74 26.66
CA HIS A 74 8.70 -14.86 26.94
C HIS A 74 8.03 -14.22 25.70
N LEU A 75 8.54 -14.48 24.48
CA LEU A 75 7.90 -14.06 23.25
C LEU A 75 7.05 -15.20 22.68
N TYR A 76 5.85 -14.83 22.26
CA TYR A 76 4.91 -15.66 21.53
C TYR A 76 4.58 -14.95 20.22
N ALA A 77 4.31 -15.71 19.19
CA ALA A 77 3.94 -15.16 17.89
C ALA A 77 2.81 -15.95 17.24
N CYS A 78 1.97 -15.25 16.50
CA CYS A 78 1.05 -15.82 15.54
C CYS A 78 1.01 -14.97 14.27
N ASN A 79 0.62 -15.61 13.17
CA ASN A 79 0.40 -14.96 11.89
C ASN A 79 -1.04 -15.17 11.46
N ILE A 80 -1.78 -14.08 11.31
CA ILE A 80 -3.11 -14.05 10.70
C ILE A 80 -2.88 -13.80 9.22
N ASP A 81 -2.98 -14.87 8.42
CA ASP A 81 -2.96 -14.74 6.97
C ASP A 81 -4.35 -14.28 6.49
N PRO A 82 -4.48 -13.06 5.93
CA PRO A 82 -5.76 -12.53 5.47
C PRO A 82 -6.40 -13.38 4.36
N GLU A 83 -5.60 -13.95 3.46
CA GLU A 83 -6.09 -14.77 2.36
C GLU A 83 -6.60 -16.11 2.88
N GLN A 84 -5.85 -16.72 3.81
CA GLN A 84 -6.32 -17.94 4.47
C GLN A 84 -7.60 -17.67 5.26
N ALA A 85 -7.67 -16.57 6.02
CA ALA A 85 -8.87 -16.18 6.76
C ALA A 85 -10.07 -15.99 5.81
N ALA A 86 -9.85 -15.36 4.65
CA ALA A 86 -10.89 -15.19 3.63
C ALA A 86 -11.35 -16.54 3.04
N MET A 87 -10.43 -17.48 2.78
CA MET A 87 -10.77 -18.82 2.30
C MET A 87 -11.60 -19.60 3.34
N GLU A 88 -11.19 -19.56 4.61
CA GLU A 88 -11.92 -20.19 5.71
C GLU A 88 -13.31 -19.56 5.91
N TYR A 89 -13.40 -18.24 5.81
CA TYR A 89 -14.66 -17.50 5.84
C TYR A 89 -15.59 -17.92 4.69
N LYS A 90 -15.09 -17.95 3.45
CA LYS A 90 -15.83 -18.41 2.26
C LYS A 90 -16.36 -19.83 2.46
N GLU A 91 -15.51 -20.75 2.90
CA GLU A 91 -15.93 -22.14 3.06
C GLU A 91 -16.96 -22.30 4.18
N LYS A 92 -16.85 -21.51 5.25
CA LYS A 92 -17.86 -21.48 6.32
C LYS A 92 -19.23 -21.00 5.82
N VAL A 93 -19.25 -19.98 4.96
CA VAL A 93 -20.49 -19.43 4.39
C VAL A 93 -21.06 -20.33 3.30
N LEU A 94 -20.23 -20.86 2.39
CA LEU A 94 -20.66 -21.58 1.18
C LEU A 94 -20.78 -23.09 1.38
N GLY A 95 -20.01 -23.69 2.28
CA GLY A 95 -19.96 -25.13 2.52
C GLY A 95 -21.36 -25.76 2.69
N PRO A 96 -22.28 -25.18 3.49
CA PRO A 96 -23.66 -25.68 3.63
C PRO A 96 -24.48 -25.67 2.33
N TYR A 97 -24.12 -24.81 1.38
CA TYR A 97 -24.84 -24.59 0.12
C TYR A 97 -24.26 -25.39 -1.05
N ARG A 98 -22.97 -25.80 -0.98
CA ARG A 98 -22.28 -26.56 -2.05
C ARG A 98 -23.02 -27.87 -2.44
N SER A 99 -23.71 -28.52 -1.49
CA SER A 99 -24.47 -29.75 -1.75
C SER A 99 -25.95 -29.52 -2.09
N THR A 100 -26.44 -28.28 -1.95
CA THR A 100 -27.87 -27.95 -1.95
C THR A 100 -28.25 -27.13 -3.19
N PHE A 101 -27.34 -26.30 -3.67
CA PHE A 101 -27.55 -25.43 -4.83
C PHE A 101 -26.80 -25.94 -6.07
N PRO A 102 -27.24 -25.58 -7.29
CA PRO A 102 -26.49 -25.85 -8.51
C PRO A 102 -25.10 -25.20 -8.48
N GLU A 103 -24.11 -25.86 -9.10
CA GLU A 103 -22.72 -25.40 -9.16
C GLU A 103 -22.59 -23.97 -9.69
N SER A 104 -23.41 -23.59 -10.67
CA SER A 104 -23.44 -22.23 -11.22
C SER A 104 -23.86 -21.15 -10.22
N VAL A 105 -24.75 -21.48 -9.27
CA VAL A 105 -25.20 -20.56 -8.22
C VAL A 105 -24.13 -20.43 -7.14
N VAL A 106 -23.54 -21.55 -6.74
CA VAL A 106 -22.44 -21.59 -5.76
C VAL A 106 -21.22 -20.82 -6.29
N SER A 107 -20.88 -20.99 -7.57
CA SER A 107 -19.78 -20.26 -8.22
C SER A 107 -20.01 -18.74 -8.24
N GLN A 108 -21.25 -18.28 -8.45
CA GLN A 108 -21.58 -16.85 -8.36
C GLN A 108 -21.44 -16.31 -6.93
N MET A 109 -21.87 -17.08 -5.94
CA MET A 109 -21.71 -16.68 -4.53
C MET A 109 -20.24 -16.66 -4.10
N GLU A 110 -19.44 -17.63 -4.57
CA GLU A 110 -18.00 -17.70 -4.33
C GLU A 110 -17.25 -16.50 -4.91
N GLU A 111 -17.66 -16.05 -6.09
CA GLU A 111 -17.13 -14.86 -6.72
C GLU A 111 -17.45 -13.58 -5.92
N GLN A 112 -18.68 -13.44 -5.40
CA GLN A 112 -19.06 -12.29 -4.57
C GLN A 112 -18.27 -12.17 -3.25
N LEU A 113 -17.82 -13.31 -2.71
CA LEU A 113 -16.99 -13.35 -1.50
C LEU A 113 -15.49 -13.25 -1.80
N SER A 114 -15.08 -13.12 -3.07
CA SER A 114 -13.65 -13.14 -3.47
C SER A 114 -12.98 -11.78 -3.57
N GLY A 115 -13.73 -10.68 -3.38
CA GLY A 115 -13.18 -9.33 -3.40
C GLY A 115 -12.34 -8.96 -2.17
N ALA A 116 -11.54 -7.89 -2.29
CA ALA A 116 -10.70 -7.37 -1.22
C ALA A 116 -11.46 -7.02 0.07
N CYS A 117 -12.71 -6.56 -0.03
CA CYS A 117 -13.57 -6.31 1.14
C CYS A 117 -13.78 -7.56 2.00
N THR A 118 -13.88 -8.75 1.39
CA THR A 118 -14.03 -10.00 2.15
C THR A 118 -12.74 -10.36 2.87
N VAL A 119 -11.59 -10.13 2.22
CA VAL A 119 -10.27 -10.35 2.84
C VAL A 119 -10.09 -9.44 4.06
N GLU A 120 -10.44 -8.16 3.93
CA GLU A 120 -10.37 -7.21 5.05
C GLU A 120 -11.30 -7.59 6.20
N ILE A 121 -12.55 -7.95 5.91
CA ILE A 121 -13.53 -8.35 6.94
C ILE A 121 -13.08 -9.64 7.64
N ALA A 122 -12.60 -10.62 6.89
CA ALA A 122 -12.12 -11.89 7.46
C ALA A 122 -10.88 -11.69 8.34
N ALA A 123 -9.92 -10.89 7.90
CA ALA A 123 -8.76 -10.52 8.71
C ALA A 123 -9.17 -9.77 9.99
N PHE A 124 -10.17 -8.89 9.88
CA PHE A 124 -10.69 -8.15 11.03
C PHE A 124 -11.48 -9.03 12.01
N ASP A 125 -12.11 -10.11 11.56
CA ASP A 125 -12.79 -11.10 12.40
C ASP A 125 -11.79 -11.86 13.27
N GLU A 126 -10.68 -12.33 12.69
CA GLU A 126 -9.57 -12.97 13.42
C GLU A 126 -8.92 -12.00 14.42
N PHE A 127 -8.72 -10.75 13.99
CA PHE A 127 -8.22 -9.68 14.84
C PHE A 127 -9.15 -9.42 16.04
N THR A 128 -10.45 -9.37 15.80
CA THR A 128 -11.49 -9.20 16.84
C THR A 128 -11.53 -10.40 17.78
N ALA A 129 -11.27 -11.61 17.28
CA ALA A 129 -11.20 -12.80 18.12
C ALA A 129 -10.07 -12.66 19.18
N ILE A 130 -8.88 -12.22 18.78
CA ILE A 130 -7.75 -11.99 19.72
C ILE A 130 -8.06 -10.85 20.67
N LEU A 131 -8.53 -9.71 20.16
CA LEU A 131 -8.83 -8.55 21.00
C LEU A 131 -9.94 -8.82 22.00
N SER A 132 -10.98 -9.58 21.65
CA SER A 132 -12.13 -9.77 22.53
C SER A 132 -11.95 -10.91 23.54
N ASP A 133 -10.93 -11.75 23.38
CA ASP A 133 -10.66 -12.94 24.20
C ASP A 133 -10.04 -12.56 25.56
N PRO A 134 -10.76 -12.73 26.69
CA PRO A 134 -10.25 -12.46 28.03
C PRO A 134 -8.97 -13.23 28.40
N GLU A 135 -8.77 -14.44 27.87
CA GLU A 135 -7.60 -15.26 28.22
C GLU A 135 -6.30 -14.62 27.72
N ILE A 136 -6.36 -13.91 26.58
CA ILE A 136 -5.21 -13.18 26.03
C ILE A 136 -4.75 -12.07 26.99
N TYR A 137 -5.68 -11.39 27.67
CA TYR A 137 -5.36 -10.34 28.64
C TYR A 137 -4.71 -10.84 29.92
N GLU A 138 -5.06 -12.07 30.31
CA GLU A 138 -4.55 -12.66 31.55
C GLU A 138 -3.20 -13.33 31.34
N GLN A 139 -2.92 -13.80 30.11
CA GLN A 139 -1.70 -14.53 29.78
C GLN A 139 -0.52 -13.62 29.38
N TYR A 140 -0.78 -12.47 28.75
CA TYR A 140 0.26 -11.60 28.21
C TYR A 140 0.23 -10.22 28.86
N ASP A 141 1.42 -9.71 29.21
CA ASP A 141 1.59 -8.31 29.63
C ASP A 141 1.31 -7.35 28.46
N HIS A 142 1.71 -7.75 27.25
CA HIS A 142 1.54 -6.96 26.03
C HIS A 142 1.17 -7.84 24.84
N VAL A 143 0.25 -7.35 24.00
CA VAL A 143 -0.05 -7.89 22.69
C VAL A 143 0.27 -6.82 21.64
N VAL A 144 1.19 -7.15 20.75
CA VAL A 144 1.78 -6.26 19.75
C VAL A 144 1.24 -6.64 18.38
N PHE A 145 0.56 -5.72 17.72
CA PHE A 145 0.06 -5.90 16.36
C PHE A 145 0.90 -5.08 15.37
N ASP A 146 1.42 -5.72 14.33
CA ASP A 146 2.26 -5.05 13.33
C ASP A 146 1.50 -4.15 12.34
N THR A 147 0.18 -4.27 12.31
CA THR A 147 -0.73 -3.47 11.52
C THR A 147 -1.96 -3.11 12.37
N ALA A 148 -2.44 -1.88 12.23
CA ALA A 148 -3.75 -1.48 12.78
C ALA A 148 -4.84 -1.62 11.71
N PRO A 149 -6.09 -1.92 12.09
CA PRO A 149 -7.22 -1.90 11.17
C PRO A 149 -7.38 -0.51 10.54
N THR A 150 -7.76 -0.48 9.26
CA THR A 150 -7.91 0.77 8.52
C THR A 150 -9.15 1.53 8.98
N GLY A 151 -9.17 2.85 8.77
CA GLY A 151 -10.35 3.66 9.04
C GLY A 151 -11.57 3.21 8.23
N HIS A 152 -11.36 2.63 7.05
CA HIS A 152 -12.41 2.09 6.19
C HIS A 152 -13.13 0.90 6.85
N THR A 153 -12.40 -0.15 7.22
CA THR A 153 -12.96 -1.35 7.88
C THR A 153 -13.67 -0.97 9.19
N LEU A 154 -13.05 -0.07 9.97
CA LEU A 154 -13.64 0.40 11.22
C LEU A 154 -14.94 1.20 11.01
N ARG A 155 -15.01 2.04 9.97
CA ARG A 155 -16.24 2.78 9.61
C ARG A 155 -17.35 1.83 9.16
N LEU A 156 -17.05 0.86 8.30
CA LEU A 156 -18.02 -0.15 7.85
C LEU A 156 -18.70 -0.86 9.02
N LEU A 157 -17.93 -1.18 10.07
CA LEU A 157 -18.44 -1.85 11.26
C LEU A 157 -19.11 -0.91 12.27
N GLN A 158 -18.98 0.40 12.12
CA GLN A 158 -19.77 1.38 12.86
C GLN A 158 -21.14 1.63 12.22
N LEU A 159 -21.34 1.24 10.95
CA LEU A 159 -22.59 1.48 10.25
C LEU A 159 -23.72 0.66 10.89
N PRO A 160 -24.85 1.29 11.27
CA PRO A 160 -26.02 0.57 11.80
C PRO A 160 -26.55 -0.52 10.86
N THR A 161 -26.40 -0.32 9.54
CA THR A 161 -26.80 -1.24 8.47
C THR A 161 -25.99 -2.53 8.43
N ALA A 162 -24.73 -2.51 8.89
CA ALA A 162 -23.92 -3.72 9.02
C ALA A 162 -24.48 -4.71 10.07
N TRP A 163 -25.37 -4.24 10.96
CA TRP A 163 -25.88 -5.00 12.09
C TRP A 163 -27.41 -5.14 12.14
N SER A 164 -28.15 -4.43 11.30
CA SER A 164 -29.60 -4.29 11.43
C SER A 164 -30.41 -5.41 10.76
N GLY A 165 -29.76 -6.42 10.18
CA GLY A 165 -30.46 -7.48 9.43
C GLY A 165 -31.11 -6.96 8.14
N PHE A 166 -30.87 -5.69 7.76
CA PHE A 166 -31.41 -5.07 6.55
C PHE A 166 -31.00 -5.84 5.28
N LEU A 167 -29.85 -6.52 5.32
CA LEU A 167 -29.35 -7.41 4.28
C LEU A 167 -30.10 -8.75 4.16
N GLU A 168 -30.80 -9.19 5.22
CA GLU A 168 -31.64 -10.40 5.19
C GLU A 168 -33.03 -10.11 4.59
N GLU A 169 -33.50 -8.86 4.68
CA GLU A 169 -34.83 -8.43 4.20
C GLU A 169 -34.82 -7.82 2.78
N SER A 170 -33.66 -7.41 2.27
CA SER A 170 -33.55 -6.82 0.93
C SER A 170 -33.49 -7.91 -0.16
N THR A 171 -34.53 -7.97 -1.00
CA THR A 171 -34.57 -8.83 -2.20
C THR A 171 -33.77 -8.27 -3.38
N HIS A 172 -33.13 -7.11 -3.21
CA HIS A 172 -32.38 -6.38 -4.23
C HIS A 172 -30.91 -6.30 -3.83
N GLY A 173 -30.04 -7.00 -4.57
CA GLY A 173 -28.79 -6.43 -5.11
C GLY A 173 -27.64 -5.98 -4.20
N ALA A 174 -27.54 -6.32 -2.92
CA ALA A 174 -26.39 -5.90 -2.10
C ALA A 174 -25.09 -6.68 -2.46
N SER A 175 -24.39 -6.26 -3.52
CA SER A 175 -23.23 -6.96 -4.09
C SER A 175 -22.00 -6.98 -3.16
N CYS A 176 -21.74 -5.89 -2.44
CA CYS A 176 -20.51 -5.71 -1.63
C CYS A 176 -20.70 -5.94 -0.13
N LEU A 177 -21.95 -6.15 0.31
CA LEU A 177 -22.31 -6.33 1.73
C LEU A 177 -22.62 -7.78 2.08
N GLY A 178 -22.56 -8.70 1.10
CA GLY A 178 -22.67 -10.15 1.32
C GLY A 178 -21.79 -10.69 2.46
N PRO A 179 -20.52 -10.26 2.62
CA PRO A 179 -19.67 -10.66 3.74
C PRO A 179 -20.15 -10.19 5.12
N LEU A 180 -21.06 -9.22 5.22
CA LEU A 180 -21.58 -8.74 6.51
C LEU A 180 -22.72 -9.64 7.05
N SER A 181 -23.32 -10.49 6.22
CA SER A 181 -24.43 -11.38 6.62
C SER A 181 -24.05 -12.36 7.74
N GLY A 182 -22.76 -12.71 7.87
CA GLY A 182 -22.24 -13.56 8.95
C GLY A 182 -21.80 -12.82 10.23
N LEU A 183 -21.88 -11.49 10.26
CA LEU A 183 -21.37 -10.67 11.37
C LEU A 183 -22.42 -10.36 12.44
N SER A 184 -23.72 -10.41 12.11
CA SER A 184 -24.82 -10.06 13.03
C SER A 184 -24.76 -10.82 14.37
N GLU A 185 -24.44 -12.11 14.33
CA GLU A 185 -24.27 -12.97 15.52
C GLU A 185 -23.07 -12.59 16.41
N LYS A 186 -22.10 -11.84 15.87
CA LYS A 186 -20.85 -11.46 16.53
C LYS A 186 -20.82 -10.01 16.98
N LYS A 187 -21.91 -9.26 16.81
CA LYS A 187 -22.01 -7.82 17.13
C LYS A 187 -21.38 -7.42 18.46
N GLU A 188 -21.70 -8.14 19.54
CA GLU A 188 -21.19 -7.83 20.88
C GLU A 188 -19.65 -7.92 20.96
N LYS A 189 -19.03 -8.87 20.25
CA LYS A 189 -17.56 -9.00 20.21
C LYS A 189 -16.92 -7.82 19.48
N TYR A 190 -17.54 -7.37 18.39
CA TYR A 190 -17.08 -6.23 17.62
C TYR A 190 -17.21 -4.92 18.40
N GLU A 191 -18.36 -4.67 19.04
CA GLU A 191 -18.55 -3.51 19.92
C GLU A 191 -17.53 -3.49 21.06
N LYS A 192 -17.24 -4.65 21.65
CA LYS A 192 -16.20 -4.79 22.67
C LYS A 192 -14.82 -4.44 22.11
N ALA A 193 -14.43 -4.99 20.96
CA ALA A 193 -13.15 -4.70 20.32
C ALA A 193 -12.99 -3.21 19.98
N LEU A 194 -14.02 -2.57 19.41
CA LEU A 194 -14.02 -1.13 19.14
C LEU A 194 -13.88 -0.30 20.42
N THR A 195 -14.54 -0.71 21.51
CA THR A 195 -14.43 -0.04 22.82
C THR A 195 -12.99 -0.12 23.34
N LEU A 196 -12.35 -1.29 23.25
CA LEU A 196 -10.97 -1.49 23.69
C LEU A 196 -9.95 -0.72 22.84
N LEU A 197 -10.16 -0.67 21.53
CA LEU A 197 -9.32 0.12 20.61
C LEU A 197 -9.40 1.63 20.94
N ALA A 198 -10.57 2.13 21.31
CA ALA A 198 -10.79 3.52 21.69
C ALA A 198 -10.32 3.86 23.12
N ASP A 199 -10.14 2.86 23.99
CA ASP A 199 -9.69 3.07 25.37
C ASP A 199 -8.16 3.27 25.43
N GLY A 200 -7.75 4.51 25.68
CA GLY A 200 -6.34 4.88 25.80
C GLY A 200 -5.60 4.27 26.99
N THR A 201 -6.29 3.63 27.95
CA THR A 201 -5.66 2.86 29.03
C THR A 201 -5.35 1.42 28.63
N PHE A 202 -6.06 0.91 27.62
CA PHE A 202 -5.85 -0.44 27.07
C PHE A 202 -5.01 -0.45 25.80
N THR A 203 -5.13 0.60 24.99
CA THR A 203 -4.57 0.63 23.65
C THR A 203 -3.65 1.84 23.45
N THR A 204 -2.47 1.59 22.88
CA THR A 204 -1.59 2.62 22.33
C THR A 204 -1.35 2.37 20.85
N LEU A 205 -1.52 3.42 20.05
CA LEU A 205 -1.30 3.38 18.62
C LEU A 205 0.01 4.13 18.27
N PHE A 206 0.94 3.42 17.64
CA PHE A 206 2.15 3.97 17.06
C PHE A 206 1.95 4.22 15.56
N LEU A 207 1.95 5.49 15.17
CA LEU A 207 2.07 5.92 13.79
C LEU A 207 3.54 5.82 13.40
N VAL A 208 3.88 4.95 12.46
CA VAL A 208 5.24 4.77 11.93
C VAL A 208 5.35 5.51 10.61
N ALA A 209 6.31 6.42 10.52
CA ALA A 209 6.57 7.21 9.32
C ALA A 209 8.07 7.30 9.04
N ARG A 210 8.43 7.70 7.83
CA ARG A 210 9.80 8.12 7.48
C ARG A 210 9.90 9.64 7.57
N ALA A 211 11.12 10.15 7.71
CA ALA A 211 11.40 11.59 7.62
C ALA A 211 11.30 12.07 6.14
N ASP A 212 10.09 12.01 5.60
CA ASP A 212 9.76 12.33 4.22
C ASP A 212 8.39 13.04 4.22
N ARG A 213 8.23 14.09 3.42
CA ARG A 213 7.05 14.96 3.45
C ARG A 213 5.75 14.17 3.28
N PHE A 214 5.65 13.39 2.21
CA PHE A 214 4.47 12.58 1.91
C PHE A 214 4.23 11.49 2.96
N SER A 215 5.30 10.88 3.49
CA SER A 215 5.16 9.94 4.61
C SER A 215 4.55 10.58 5.85
N LEU A 216 4.90 11.83 6.16
CA LEU A 216 4.43 12.53 7.34
C LEU A 216 3.01 13.08 7.12
N GLU A 217 2.70 13.60 5.93
CA GLU A 217 1.35 14.03 5.56
C GLU A 217 0.36 12.87 5.66
N GLU A 218 0.72 11.69 5.14
CA GLU A 218 -0.10 10.48 5.26
C GLU A 218 -0.34 10.08 6.72
N ALA A 219 0.72 10.04 7.53
CA ALA A 219 0.60 9.72 8.94
C ALA A 219 -0.26 10.77 9.69
N GLY A 220 -0.20 12.04 9.29
CA GLY A 220 -1.07 13.10 9.79
C GLY A 220 -2.54 12.86 9.47
N ARG A 221 -2.85 12.49 8.22
CA ARG A 221 -4.20 12.13 7.79
C ARG A 221 -4.73 10.91 8.55
N SER A 222 -3.96 9.81 8.59
CA SER A 222 -4.35 8.61 9.34
C SER A 222 -4.56 8.89 10.83
N SER A 223 -3.75 9.77 11.43
CA SER A 223 -3.92 10.20 12.82
C SER A 223 -5.29 10.80 13.07
N GLU A 224 -5.73 11.72 12.21
CA GLU A 224 -7.04 12.38 12.33
C GLU A 224 -8.18 11.39 12.17
N GLU A 225 -8.14 10.52 11.15
CA GLU A 225 -9.18 9.52 10.93
C GLU A 225 -9.34 8.58 12.12
N LEU A 226 -8.23 8.08 12.69
CA LEU A 226 -8.27 7.19 13.84
C LEU A 226 -8.68 7.93 15.13
N LYS A 227 -8.38 9.23 15.26
CA LYS A 227 -8.91 10.07 16.35
C LYS A 227 -10.43 10.23 16.26
N HIS A 228 -10.99 10.37 15.06
CA HIS A 228 -12.44 10.43 14.86
C HIS A 228 -13.15 9.14 15.30
N ILE A 229 -12.49 8.00 15.17
CA ILE A 229 -12.99 6.68 15.59
C ILE A 229 -12.80 6.45 17.11
N GLY A 230 -12.06 7.33 17.80
CA GLY A 230 -11.89 7.32 19.25
C GLY A 230 -10.49 6.88 19.71
N MET A 231 -9.63 6.43 18.81
CA MET A 231 -8.25 5.99 19.11
C MET A 231 -7.34 7.19 19.36
N LYS A 232 -7.43 7.80 20.54
CA LYS A 232 -6.76 9.07 20.87
C LYS A 232 -5.36 8.90 21.48
N ASN A 233 -5.03 7.74 22.03
CA ASN A 233 -3.71 7.46 22.60
C ASN A 233 -2.70 7.11 21.49
N GLN A 234 -2.25 8.14 20.79
CA GLN A 234 -1.37 8.01 19.62
C GLN A 234 0.03 8.55 19.92
N GLN A 235 1.04 7.91 19.32
CA GLN A 235 2.45 8.32 19.36
C GLN A 235 3.06 8.18 17.96
N LEU A 236 4.06 8.99 17.63
CA LEU A 236 4.74 8.96 16.34
C LEU A 236 6.14 8.35 16.47
N ILE A 237 6.48 7.41 15.60
CA ILE A 237 7.83 6.87 15.41
C ILE A 237 8.31 7.26 14.02
N ILE A 238 9.35 8.09 13.97
CA ILE A 238 10.05 8.42 12.74
C ILE A 238 11.16 7.39 12.56
N ASN A 239 10.93 6.42 11.68
CA ASN A 239 11.88 5.35 11.39
C ASN A 239 12.96 5.80 10.39
N GLY A 240 14.17 5.29 10.56
CA GLY A 240 15.30 5.50 9.66
C GLY A 240 15.78 6.93 9.55
N VAL A 241 15.89 7.63 10.68
CA VAL A 241 16.47 8.97 10.73
C VAL A 241 17.97 8.89 10.48
N PHE A 242 18.42 9.59 9.43
CA PHE A 242 19.81 9.69 9.07
C PHE A 242 20.46 10.80 9.92
N GLY A 243 21.31 10.40 10.86
CA GLY A 243 21.75 11.28 11.94
C GLY A 243 22.85 12.28 11.57
N GLN A 244 23.73 11.93 10.62
CA GLN A 244 24.89 12.72 10.21
C GLN A 244 25.21 12.44 8.75
N PHE A 245 25.87 13.38 8.06
CA PHE A 245 26.33 13.22 6.68
C PHE A 245 27.81 13.56 6.54
N ILE A 246 28.43 13.12 5.44
CA ILE A 246 29.80 13.49 5.07
C ILE A 246 29.76 14.69 4.12
N ALA A 247 30.49 15.77 4.43
CA ALA A 247 30.42 17.02 3.67
C ALA A 247 30.82 16.86 2.18
N GLU A 248 31.78 15.99 1.90
CA GLU A 248 32.27 15.66 0.55
C GLU A 248 31.35 14.68 -0.21
N ASP A 249 30.32 14.13 0.45
CA ASP A 249 29.39 13.19 -0.14
C ASP A 249 28.04 13.87 -0.41
N ALA A 250 27.77 14.12 -1.69
CA ALA A 250 26.56 14.84 -2.10
C ALA A 250 25.26 14.08 -1.76
N THR A 251 25.28 12.75 -1.80
CA THR A 251 24.12 11.87 -1.55
C THR A 251 23.73 11.90 -0.08
N SER A 252 24.66 11.64 0.82
CA SER A 252 24.45 11.68 2.28
C SER A 252 24.00 13.05 2.75
N ARG A 253 24.59 14.13 2.22
CA ARG A 253 24.15 15.50 2.50
C ARG A 253 22.71 15.73 2.05
N ALA A 254 22.36 15.30 0.83
CA ALA A 254 21.02 15.47 0.29
C ALA A 254 19.97 14.69 1.08
N ILE A 255 20.25 13.41 1.42
CA ILE A 255 19.38 12.60 2.27
C ILE A 255 19.16 13.29 3.62
N TYR A 256 20.24 13.75 4.26
CA TYR A 256 20.17 14.45 5.53
C TYR A 256 19.32 15.73 5.44
N GLU A 257 19.64 16.62 4.49
CA GLU A 257 18.94 17.91 4.30
C GLU A 257 17.45 17.71 4.01
N ARG A 258 17.09 16.76 3.13
CA ARG A 258 15.71 16.40 2.82
C ARG A 258 14.96 15.91 4.06
N GLN A 259 15.57 15.04 4.86
CA GLN A 259 14.97 14.59 6.11
C GLN A 259 14.78 15.75 7.08
N GLN A 260 15.78 16.61 7.26
CA GLN A 260 15.65 17.76 8.16
C GLN A 260 14.54 18.73 7.71
N GLN A 261 14.41 18.97 6.41
CA GLN A 261 13.35 19.82 5.87
C GLN A 261 11.96 19.23 6.14
N ALA A 262 11.76 17.93 5.88
CA ALA A 262 10.50 17.24 6.17
C ALA A 262 10.14 17.26 7.66
N LEU A 263 11.13 17.08 8.54
CA LEU A 263 10.93 17.12 9.99
C LEU A 263 10.63 18.53 10.51
N GLN A 264 11.15 19.58 9.87
CA GLN A 264 10.80 20.97 10.20
C GLN A 264 9.35 21.30 9.79
N SER A 265 8.84 20.67 8.73
CA SER A 265 7.48 20.84 8.21
C SER A 265 6.51 19.75 8.71
N LEU A 266 6.66 19.27 9.95
CA LEU A 266 5.74 18.29 10.53
C LEU A 266 4.27 18.79 10.46
N PRO A 267 3.32 17.97 10.00
CA PRO A 267 1.89 18.29 10.06
C PRO A 267 1.40 18.57 11.47
N ASP A 268 0.44 19.47 11.62
CA ASP A 268 -0.09 19.88 12.93
C ASP A 268 -0.68 18.74 13.78
N PRO A 269 -1.37 17.73 13.22
CA PRO A 269 -1.83 16.58 13.99
C PRO A 269 -0.69 15.81 14.66
N LEU A 270 0.48 15.76 14.02
CA LEU A 270 1.67 15.04 14.48
C LEU A 270 2.49 15.84 15.50
N LYS A 271 2.45 17.18 15.44
CA LYS A 271 3.11 18.05 16.45
C LYS A 271 2.52 17.90 17.85
N GLN A 272 1.29 17.43 17.96
CA GLN A 272 0.51 17.38 19.20
C GLN A 272 0.69 16.07 19.99
N MET A 273 1.54 15.15 19.53
CA MET A 273 1.75 13.85 20.17
C MET A 273 3.24 13.62 20.48
N PRO A 274 3.57 12.65 21.36
CA PRO A 274 4.95 12.23 21.56
C PRO A 274 5.58 11.75 20.25
N VAL A 275 6.79 12.23 19.96
CA VAL A 275 7.55 11.88 18.76
C VAL A 275 8.86 11.24 19.14
N TYR A 276 9.09 10.04 18.61
CA TYR A 276 10.31 9.27 18.78
C TYR A 276 10.98 9.02 17.43
N GLN A 277 12.25 8.64 17.47
CA GLN A 277 13.01 8.27 16.28
C GLN A 277 13.75 6.94 16.44
N LEU A 278 13.87 6.22 15.32
CA LEU A 278 14.78 5.09 15.14
C LEU A 278 15.83 5.46 14.10
N PRO A 279 17.08 4.98 14.24
CA PRO A 279 18.16 5.36 13.35
C PRO A 279 18.02 4.70 11.98
N TYR A 280 18.62 5.34 10.98
CA TYR A 280 18.92 4.68 9.72
C TYR A 280 20.06 3.66 9.93
N VAL A 281 19.87 2.41 9.51
CA VAL A 281 20.80 1.30 9.78
C VAL A 281 21.41 0.71 8.51
N ALA A 282 22.65 0.23 8.59
CA ALA A 282 23.40 -0.37 7.48
C ALA A 282 22.99 -1.82 7.19
N TYR A 283 22.47 -2.52 8.19
CA TYR A 283 22.24 -3.96 8.14
C TYR A 283 20.80 -4.30 7.79
N ALA A 284 20.60 -5.48 7.20
CA ALA A 284 19.28 -6.04 6.98
C ALA A 284 18.75 -6.64 8.29
N LEU A 285 17.50 -6.33 8.63
CA LEU A 285 16.82 -6.82 9.83
C LEU A 285 16.28 -8.22 9.59
N THR A 286 17.18 -9.20 9.57
CA THR A 286 16.88 -10.60 9.20
C THR A 286 17.06 -11.59 10.36
N SER A 287 17.67 -11.18 11.47
CA SER A 287 17.73 -11.99 12.68
C SER A 287 17.46 -11.15 13.94
N ILE A 288 17.08 -11.84 15.01
CA ILE A 288 16.83 -11.29 16.35
C ILE A 288 17.97 -10.38 16.84
N THR A 289 19.22 -10.68 16.47
CA THR A 289 20.37 -9.87 16.87
C THR A 289 20.30 -8.46 16.27
N GLU A 290 19.94 -8.33 15.00
CA GLU A 290 19.79 -7.02 14.35
C GLU A 290 18.61 -6.22 14.93
N PHE A 291 17.52 -6.87 15.32
CA PHE A 291 16.40 -6.23 16.02
C PHE A 291 16.85 -5.67 17.37
N ARG A 292 17.63 -6.43 18.14
CA ARG A 292 18.24 -5.95 19.41
C ARG A 292 19.20 -4.78 19.18
N TYR A 293 19.96 -4.78 18.10
CA TYR A 293 20.84 -3.67 17.74
C TYR A 293 20.06 -2.41 17.35
N LEU A 294 18.93 -2.57 16.66
CA LEU A 294 18.05 -1.45 16.31
C LEU A 294 17.51 -0.76 17.57
N MET A 295 17.05 -1.53 18.56
CA MET A 295 16.57 -0.99 19.85
C MET A 295 17.69 -0.35 20.68
N LYS A 296 18.94 -0.78 20.50
CA LYS A 296 20.14 -0.12 21.08
C LYS A 296 20.63 1.08 20.27
N HIS A 297 19.92 1.43 19.20
CA HIS A 297 20.23 2.53 18.29
C HIS A 297 21.60 2.39 17.60
N TYR A 298 22.06 1.16 17.36
CA TYR A 298 23.29 0.91 16.60
C TYR A 298 23.03 1.02 15.11
N THR A 299 23.87 1.79 14.41
CA THR A 299 23.75 1.99 12.95
C THR A 299 24.48 0.91 12.15
N PHE A 300 25.43 0.20 12.77
CA PHE A 300 26.19 -0.90 12.18
C PHE A 300 26.04 -2.18 13.01
N SER A 301 26.04 -3.34 12.35
CA SER A 301 26.10 -4.63 13.02
C SER A 301 27.55 -5.08 13.21
N SER A 302 27.78 -6.06 14.08
CA SER A 302 29.09 -6.61 14.41
C SER A 302 29.54 -7.74 13.47
N ASN A 303 28.69 -8.15 12.52
CA ASN A 303 28.96 -9.30 11.67
C ASN A 303 30.00 -8.98 10.59
N LYS A 304 30.90 -9.94 10.35
CA LYS A 304 31.88 -9.89 9.26
C LYS A 304 31.13 -9.98 7.92
N ASP A 305 31.36 -9.00 7.07
CA ASP A 305 30.81 -8.91 5.73
C ASP A 305 30.99 -10.21 4.94
N ILE A 306 29.90 -10.74 4.38
CA ILE A 306 30.00 -11.60 3.20
C ILE A 306 30.16 -10.64 2.02
N PRO A 307 31.29 -10.68 1.27
CA PRO A 307 31.45 -9.82 0.11
C PRO A 307 30.37 -10.17 -0.92
N VAL A 308 29.45 -9.23 -1.16
CA VAL A 308 28.47 -9.36 -2.23
C VAL A 308 29.20 -9.06 -3.54
N ILE A 309 29.26 -10.07 -4.41
CA ILE A 309 29.95 -9.96 -5.70
C ILE A 309 29.02 -9.21 -6.64
N ARG A 310 29.46 -8.03 -7.11
CA ARG A 310 28.77 -7.27 -8.15
C ARG A 310 28.83 -8.05 -9.46
N SER A 311 27.68 -8.21 -10.13
CA SER A 311 27.63 -8.64 -11.54
C SER A 311 28.28 -7.55 -12.41
N GLU A 312 29.18 -7.92 -13.32
CA GLU A 312 29.92 -6.96 -14.18
C GLU A 312 29.04 -6.33 -15.29
N GLU A 313 27.76 -6.68 -15.36
CA GLU A 313 26.83 -6.17 -16.36
C GLU A 313 26.41 -4.73 -16.03
N THR A 314 26.44 -3.87 -17.03
CA THR A 314 25.93 -2.50 -16.93
C THR A 314 24.41 -2.54 -17.00
N ASN A 315 23.75 -2.07 -15.94
CA ASN A 315 22.29 -1.91 -15.93
C ASN A 315 21.86 -0.81 -16.91
N GLU A 316 20.71 -1.01 -17.56
CA GLU A 316 20.10 0.05 -18.36
C GLU A 316 19.58 1.18 -17.46
N ASP A 317 19.50 2.39 -18.01
CA ASP A 317 19.03 3.58 -17.30
C ASP A 317 17.63 4.01 -17.79
N ILE A 318 17.10 5.10 -17.23
CA ILE A 318 15.80 5.63 -17.61
C ILE A 318 15.72 6.09 -19.08
N GLU A 319 16.86 6.44 -19.71
CA GLU A 319 16.87 6.86 -21.13
C GLU A 319 16.63 5.66 -22.04
N ALA A 320 17.15 4.47 -21.71
CA ALA A 320 16.83 3.23 -22.41
C ALA A 320 15.32 2.91 -22.37
N VAL A 321 14.67 3.12 -21.23
CA VAL A 321 13.20 2.97 -21.10
C VAL A 321 12.47 3.96 -22.02
N ILE A 322 12.86 5.24 -21.99
CA ILE A 322 12.26 6.29 -22.83
C ILE A 322 12.42 5.97 -24.32
N ASP A 323 13.61 5.52 -24.74
CA ASP A 323 13.88 5.13 -26.12
C ASP A 323 13.11 3.87 -26.52
N GLY A 324 12.99 2.90 -25.61
CA GLY A 324 12.18 1.70 -25.77
C GLY A 324 10.72 2.03 -26.06
N VAL A 325 10.06 2.76 -25.16
CA VAL A 325 8.66 3.21 -25.28
C VAL A 325 8.41 3.94 -26.59
N ARG A 326 9.33 4.83 -26.98
CA ARG A 326 9.22 5.56 -28.25
C ARG A 326 9.36 4.65 -29.48
N SER A 327 10.32 3.72 -29.45
CA SER A 327 10.62 2.85 -30.60
C SER A 327 9.55 1.78 -30.85
N ASN A 328 8.86 1.33 -29.79
CA ASN A 328 7.80 0.33 -29.86
C ASN A 328 6.47 0.90 -30.40
N GLY A 329 6.35 2.22 -30.52
CA GLY A 329 5.10 2.86 -30.97
C GLY A 329 4.01 2.87 -29.90
N THR A 330 4.40 2.76 -28.64
CA THR A 330 3.53 2.65 -27.46
C THR A 330 2.58 3.84 -27.37
N LYS A 331 1.31 3.53 -27.09
CA LYS A 331 0.22 4.51 -26.97
C LYS A 331 -0.21 4.71 -25.53
N VAL A 332 -0.17 3.65 -24.74
CA VAL A 332 -0.51 3.67 -23.32
C VAL A 332 0.67 3.11 -22.54
N LEU A 333 1.12 3.84 -21.53
CA LEU A 333 2.17 3.41 -20.62
C LEU A 333 1.62 3.40 -19.20
N MET A 334 1.66 2.25 -18.54
CA MET A 334 1.21 2.13 -17.16
C MET A 334 2.40 1.96 -16.23
N THR A 335 2.54 2.82 -15.23
CA THR A 335 3.50 2.61 -14.13
C THR A 335 2.77 1.98 -12.95
N MET A 336 3.21 0.80 -12.52
CA MET A 336 2.58 -0.01 -11.47
C MET A 336 3.61 -0.41 -10.41
N GLY A 337 3.16 -0.80 -9.22
CA GLY A 337 4.04 -1.05 -8.06
C GLY A 337 3.49 -0.53 -6.74
N LYS A 338 4.07 -0.96 -5.62
CA LYS A 338 3.53 -0.62 -4.29
C LYS A 338 3.52 0.90 -4.03
N GLY A 339 2.75 1.35 -3.05
CA GLY A 339 2.84 2.73 -2.58
C GLY A 339 4.26 3.08 -2.11
N GLY A 340 4.79 4.23 -2.52
CA GLY A 340 6.09 4.73 -2.08
C GLY A 340 7.33 4.27 -2.87
N VAL A 341 7.19 3.36 -3.84
CA VAL A 341 8.32 2.94 -4.72
C VAL A 341 8.73 4.01 -5.74
N GLY A 342 7.92 5.07 -5.91
CA GLY A 342 8.19 6.19 -6.81
C GLY A 342 7.61 6.05 -8.22
N LYS A 343 6.45 5.40 -8.38
CA LYS A 343 5.70 5.29 -9.66
C LYS A 343 5.53 6.65 -10.35
N THR A 344 4.92 7.59 -9.64
CA THR A 344 4.71 8.98 -10.08
C THR A 344 6.00 9.63 -10.53
N THR A 345 7.09 9.47 -9.78
CA THR A 345 8.41 10.02 -10.13
C THR A 345 8.93 9.43 -11.45
N VAL A 346 8.84 8.11 -11.62
CA VAL A 346 9.26 7.42 -12.85
C VAL A 346 8.37 7.82 -14.03
N ALA A 347 7.05 7.86 -13.84
CA ALA A 347 6.09 8.31 -14.84
C ALA A 347 6.42 9.72 -15.34
N SER A 348 6.68 10.66 -14.43
CA SER A 348 7.04 12.04 -14.76
C SER A 348 8.39 12.14 -15.48
N MET A 349 9.40 11.33 -15.12
CA MET A 349 10.67 11.29 -15.83
C MET A 349 10.53 10.83 -17.27
N ILE A 350 9.72 9.79 -17.49
CA ILE A 350 9.43 9.28 -18.83
C ILE A 350 8.64 10.32 -19.62
N ALA A 351 7.64 10.95 -19.01
CA ALA A 351 6.83 11.99 -19.63
C ALA A 351 7.69 13.16 -20.14
N MET A 352 8.54 13.70 -19.27
CA MET A 352 9.46 14.79 -19.62
C MET A 352 10.48 14.37 -20.67
N GLY A 353 10.98 13.13 -20.59
CA GLY A 353 11.91 12.57 -21.57
C GLY A 353 11.30 12.44 -22.97
N LEU A 354 10.09 11.91 -23.07
CA LEU A 354 9.33 11.79 -24.32
C LEU A 354 8.95 13.16 -24.89
N ALA A 355 8.43 14.06 -24.05
CA ALA A 355 8.11 15.43 -24.46
C ALA A 355 9.35 16.18 -24.96
N GLY A 356 10.49 16.02 -24.29
CA GLY A 356 11.79 16.57 -24.71
C GLY A 356 12.30 16.00 -26.04
N LYS A 357 11.87 14.78 -26.41
CA LYS A 357 12.13 14.15 -27.71
C LYS A 357 11.10 14.52 -28.79
N GLY A 358 10.13 15.38 -28.46
CA GLY A 358 9.13 15.94 -29.38
C GLY A 358 7.84 15.13 -29.51
N GLU A 359 7.65 14.09 -28.68
CA GLU A 359 6.39 13.35 -28.64
C GLU A 359 5.31 14.17 -27.91
N LYS A 360 4.05 14.01 -28.33
CA LYS A 360 2.90 14.50 -27.55
C LYS A 360 2.59 13.51 -26.43
N VAL A 361 2.56 14.00 -25.20
CA VAL A 361 2.41 13.19 -24.01
C VAL A 361 1.28 13.75 -23.15
N HIS A 362 0.39 12.87 -22.73
CA HIS A 362 -0.63 13.15 -21.74
C HIS A 362 -0.39 12.30 -20.50
N VAL A 363 -0.30 12.93 -19.33
CA VAL A 363 -0.11 12.21 -18.07
C VAL A 363 -1.39 12.30 -17.26
N THR A 364 -1.92 11.15 -16.85
CA THR A 364 -3.07 11.07 -15.96
C THR A 364 -2.70 10.36 -14.67
N THR A 365 -3.10 10.91 -13.52
CA THR A 365 -2.91 10.28 -12.21
C THR A 365 -4.25 9.96 -11.56
N THR A 366 -4.30 8.79 -10.94
CA THR A 366 -5.39 8.33 -10.06
C THR A 366 -5.05 8.53 -8.58
N ASP A 367 -3.89 9.13 -8.26
CA ASP A 367 -3.46 9.35 -6.88
C ASP A 367 -4.22 10.52 -6.24
N PRO A 368 -5.05 10.30 -5.20
CA PRO A 368 -5.81 11.35 -4.52
C PRO A 368 -4.93 12.41 -3.87
N ALA A 369 -3.66 12.09 -3.60
CA ALA A 369 -2.72 13.01 -2.98
C ALA A 369 -2.18 14.07 -3.97
N GLY A 370 -2.52 13.96 -5.26
CA GLY A 370 -2.15 14.95 -6.27
C GLY A 370 -0.64 15.10 -6.44
N HIS A 371 0.14 14.07 -6.07
CA HIS A 371 1.61 14.11 -6.07
C HIS A 371 2.17 14.53 -7.44
N LEU A 372 1.52 14.10 -8.52
CA LEU A 372 1.90 14.44 -9.87
C LEU A 372 1.72 15.93 -10.17
N LEU A 373 0.63 16.55 -9.71
CA LEU A 373 0.38 17.99 -9.88
C LEU A 373 1.44 18.82 -9.15
N GLY A 374 1.72 18.49 -7.88
CA GLY A 374 2.75 19.19 -7.11
C GLY A 374 4.17 19.07 -7.69
N MET A 375 4.46 18.02 -8.46
CA MET A 375 5.73 17.86 -9.18
C MET A 375 5.85 18.76 -10.41
N PHE A 376 4.73 19.22 -10.98
CA PHE A 376 4.66 20.03 -12.21
C PHE A 376 4.21 21.49 -11.97
N GLU A 377 3.72 21.83 -10.77
CA GLU A 377 3.22 23.17 -10.41
C GLU A 377 4.29 24.28 -10.44
N ASP A 378 5.57 23.95 -10.25
CA ASP A 378 6.66 24.93 -10.12
C ASP A 378 7.42 25.24 -11.43
N GLY A 379 6.96 24.77 -12.61
CA GLY A 379 7.70 24.92 -13.88
C GLY A 379 6.86 25.15 -15.15
N ASP A 380 7.47 25.80 -16.15
CA ASP A 380 6.93 25.89 -17.52
C ASP A 380 6.95 24.48 -18.15
N LEU A 381 5.77 23.85 -18.25
CA LEU A 381 5.60 22.59 -18.96
C LEU A 381 5.89 22.78 -20.46
N PRO A 382 6.53 21.80 -21.13
CA PRO A 382 6.60 21.79 -22.59
C PRO A 382 5.20 21.85 -23.22
N GLU A 383 5.02 22.55 -24.34
CA GLU A 383 3.73 22.59 -25.06
C GLU A 383 3.22 21.19 -25.49
N THR A 384 4.12 20.21 -25.54
CA THR A 384 3.82 18.82 -25.90
C THR A 384 3.44 17.95 -24.71
N LEU A 385 3.43 18.47 -23.48
CA LEU A 385 3.09 17.74 -22.26
C LEU A 385 1.83 18.34 -21.63
N SER A 386 0.81 17.50 -21.47
CA SER A 386 -0.40 17.83 -20.71
C SER A 386 -0.51 16.91 -19.49
N VAL A 387 -1.11 17.42 -18.42
CA VAL A 387 -1.25 16.72 -17.14
C VAL A 387 -2.67 16.90 -16.64
N ASP A 388 -3.34 15.80 -16.36
CA ASP A 388 -4.65 15.76 -15.71
C ASP A 388 -4.60 14.92 -14.43
N ALA A 389 -5.35 15.34 -13.41
CA ALA A 389 -5.61 14.53 -12.23
C ALA A 389 -7.08 14.15 -12.16
N ILE A 390 -7.38 12.97 -11.62
CA ILE A 390 -8.74 12.54 -11.29
C ILE A 390 -8.93 12.84 -9.81
N ASP A 391 -9.84 13.76 -9.46
CA ASP A 391 -10.22 13.99 -8.07
C ASP A 391 -11.29 12.95 -7.69
N PRO A 392 -10.99 11.99 -6.80
CA PRO A 392 -11.95 10.95 -6.46
C PRO A 392 -13.26 11.49 -5.91
N LYS A 393 -13.22 12.56 -5.10
CA LYS A 393 -14.45 13.07 -4.46
C LYS A 393 -15.35 13.74 -5.48
N GLU A 394 -14.77 14.52 -6.39
CA GLU A 394 -15.53 15.20 -7.44
C GLU A 394 -16.16 14.18 -8.39
N GLU A 395 -15.39 13.19 -8.84
CA GLU A 395 -15.86 12.18 -9.80
C GLU A 395 -16.93 11.26 -9.20
N VAL A 396 -16.80 10.91 -7.91
CA VAL A 396 -17.84 10.14 -7.20
C VAL A 396 -19.12 10.93 -7.09
N GLU A 397 -19.08 12.19 -6.69
CA GLU A 397 -20.29 13.02 -6.58
C GLU A 397 -20.95 13.23 -7.96
N LEU A 398 -20.16 13.46 -9.01
CA LEU A 398 -20.68 13.53 -10.39
C LEU A 398 -21.39 12.23 -10.81
N TYR A 399 -20.78 11.07 -10.52
CA TYR A 399 -21.39 9.77 -10.80
C TYR A 399 -22.68 9.54 -10.01
N LYS A 400 -22.68 9.86 -8.70
CA LYS A 400 -23.88 9.77 -7.86
C LYS A 400 -25.01 10.64 -8.41
N GLU A 401 -24.71 11.88 -8.80
CA GLU A 401 -25.68 12.79 -9.40
C GLU A 401 -26.24 12.23 -10.71
N GLU A 402 -25.40 11.67 -11.58
CA GLU A 402 -25.82 11.06 -12.84
C GLU A 402 -26.79 9.88 -12.62
N ILE A 403 -26.41 8.95 -11.74
CA ILE A 403 -27.23 7.77 -11.43
C ILE A 403 -28.56 8.17 -10.78
N LEU A 404 -28.53 9.15 -9.87
CA LEU A 404 -29.75 9.69 -9.25
C LEU A 404 -30.65 10.37 -10.28
N GLN A 405 -30.10 11.21 -11.17
CA GLN A 405 -30.90 11.88 -12.20
C GLN A 405 -31.55 10.88 -13.16
N LYS A 406 -30.83 9.82 -13.54
CA LYS A 406 -31.30 8.81 -14.47
C LYS A 406 -32.39 7.91 -13.88
N ASN A 407 -32.27 7.54 -12.60
CA ASN A 407 -33.15 6.54 -11.98
C ASN A 407 -34.25 7.14 -11.08
N ALA A 408 -34.07 8.34 -10.51
CA ALA A 408 -35.07 8.97 -9.65
C ALA A 408 -36.47 9.11 -10.28
N PRO A 409 -36.64 9.36 -11.60
CA PRO A 409 -37.96 9.40 -12.22
C PRO A 409 -38.71 8.06 -12.22
N HIS A 410 -38.02 6.95 -11.94
CA HIS A 410 -38.53 5.58 -12.05
C HIS A 410 -38.71 4.89 -10.69
N LEU A 411 -38.37 5.55 -9.58
CA LEU A 411 -38.37 4.98 -8.24
C LEU A 411 -39.40 5.70 -7.34
N ASP A 412 -39.98 4.95 -6.40
CA ASP A 412 -40.78 5.50 -5.30
C ASP A 412 -39.90 6.02 -4.16
N ALA A 413 -40.50 6.55 -3.09
CA ALA A 413 -39.75 7.17 -2.00
C ALA A 413 -38.79 6.20 -1.28
N ASP A 414 -39.21 4.95 -1.12
CA ASP A 414 -38.42 3.91 -0.47
C ASP A 414 -37.30 3.43 -1.41
N GLY A 415 -37.58 3.26 -2.71
CA GLY A 415 -36.57 2.94 -3.72
C GLY A 415 -35.52 4.04 -3.91
N LEU A 416 -35.92 5.32 -3.79
CA LEU A 416 -34.98 6.45 -3.85
C LEU A 416 -34.09 6.52 -2.61
N ALA A 417 -34.63 6.22 -1.43
CA ALA A 417 -33.84 6.15 -0.20
C ALA A 417 -32.82 5.01 -0.26
N TYR A 418 -33.23 3.85 -0.80
CA TYR A 418 -32.35 2.71 -1.03
C TYR A 418 -31.21 3.05 -1.99
N LEU A 419 -31.52 3.64 -3.15
CA LEU A 419 -30.50 4.00 -4.15
C LEU A 419 -29.47 4.98 -3.58
N LYS A 420 -29.90 5.94 -2.76
CA LYS A 420 -28.97 6.89 -2.12
C LYS A 420 -28.02 6.20 -1.16
N GLU A 421 -28.52 5.25 -0.37
CA GLU A 421 -27.68 4.48 0.57
C GLU A 421 -26.69 3.58 -0.19
N ASP A 422 -27.13 2.93 -1.27
CA ASP A 422 -26.26 2.09 -2.10
C ASP A 422 -25.16 2.91 -2.80
N LEU A 423 -25.47 4.13 -3.22
CA LEU A 423 -24.49 5.06 -3.78
C LEU A 423 -23.43 5.53 -2.78
N GLU A 424 -23.66 5.39 -1.47
CA GLU A 424 -22.63 5.62 -0.44
C GLU A 424 -21.72 4.39 -0.22
N SER A 425 -21.91 3.31 -0.98
CA SER A 425 -21.06 2.12 -0.97
C SER A 425 -19.66 2.41 -1.51
N PRO A 426 -18.61 1.77 -0.96
CA PRO A 426 -17.25 1.81 -1.51
C PRO A 426 -17.18 1.35 -2.98
N CYS A 427 -18.04 0.43 -3.39
CA CYS A 427 -18.09 -0.05 -4.77
C CYS A 427 -18.52 1.03 -5.77
N THR A 428 -19.32 2.01 -5.31
CA THR A 428 -19.71 3.17 -6.12
C THR A 428 -18.50 4.07 -6.37
N GLU A 429 -17.63 4.23 -5.37
CA GLU A 429 -16.38 4.99 -5.50
C GLU A 429 -15.47 4.37 -6.56
N GLU A 430 -15.29 3.05 -6.52
CA GLU A 430 -14.46 2.31 -7.48
C GLU A 430 -15.00 2.42 -8.93
N ILE A 431 -16.32 2.31 -9.12
CA ILE A 431 -16.94 2.42 -10.45
C ILE A 431 -16.81 3.83 -11.02
N ALA A 432 -17.07 4.87 -10.21
CA ALA A 432 -16.97 6.26 -10.64
C ALA A 432 -15.56 6.61 -11.08
N LEU A 433 -14.56 6.22 -10.27
CA LEU A 433 -13.15 6.39 -10.59
C LEU A 433 -12.76 5.66 -11.87
N PHE A 434 -13.25 4.43 -12.06
CA PHE A 434 -12.96 3.66 -13.27
C PHE A 434 -13.56 4.29 -14.53
N GLN A 435 -14.76 4.86 -14.47
CA GLN A 435 -15.36 5.57 -15.61
C GLN A 435 -14.60 6.85 -15.95
N ALA A 436 -14.27 7.67 -14.94
CA ALA A 436 -13.48 8.87 -15.11
C ALA A 436 -12.13 8.55 -15.78
N PHE A 437 -11.47 7.49 -15.28
CA PHE A 437 -10.25 6.96 -15.84
C PHE A 437 -10.40 6.52 -17.32
N ALA A 438 -11.42 5.71 -17.63
CA ALA A 438 -11.66 5.25 -19.00
C ALA A 438 -11.90 6.40 -19.98
N SER A 439 -12.63 7.44 -19.55
CA SER A 439 -12.90 8.64 -20.34
C SER A 439 -11.61 9.42 -20.66
N LYS A 440 -10.73 9.59 -19.68
CA LYS A 440 -9.45 10.30 -19.88
C LYS A 440 -8.47 9.50 -20.75
N VAL A 441 -8.47 8.17 -20.65
CA VAL A 441 -7.60 7.30 -21.47
C VAL A 441 -8.09 7.14 -22.92
N ASP A 442 -9.38 7.31 -23.23
CA ASP A 442 -9.92 7.16 -24.60
C ASP A 442 -9.31 8.19 -25.59
N HIS A 443 -8.75 9.30 -25.10
CA HIS A 443 -8.05 10.32 -25.90
C HIS A 443 -6.67 9.86 -26.41
N ALA A 444 -6.12 8.75 -25.91
CA ALA A 444 -4.78 8.24 -26.24
C ALA A 444 -4.60 7.76 -27.70
N SER A 445 -5.58 7.98 -28.59
CA SER A 445 -5.48 7.57 -30.00
C SER A 445 -4.56 8.50 -30.83
N GLU A 446 -4.33 9.74 -30.38
CA GLU A 446 -3.52 10.74 -31.09
C GLU A 446 -2.17 11.07 -30.41
N GLU A 447 -1.98 10.69 -29.14
CA GLU A 447 -0.81 10.98 -28.32
C GLU A 447 -0.42 9.81 -27.40
N ILE A 448 0.73 9.90 -26.72
CA ILE A 448 1.16 8.88 -25.74
C ILE A 448 0.55 9.22 -24.39
N THR A 449 -0.24 8.31 -23.82
CA THR A 449 -0.85 8.48 -22.50
C THR A 449 -0.08 7.69 -21.44
N ILE A 450 0.45 8.38 -20.45
CA ILE A 450 1.10 7.79 -19.29
C ILE A 450 0.12 7.79 -18.13
N ILE A 451 -0.07 6.62 -17.56
CA ILE A 451 -0.99 6.36 -16.46
C ILE A 451 -0.17 6.13 -15.21
N ASP A 452 -0.22 7.10 -14.30
CA ASP A 452 0.26 6.95 -12.93
C ASP A 452 -0.82 6.26 -12.10
N THR A 453 -0.61 4.97 -11.84
CA THR A 453 -1.59 4.15 -11.14
C THR A 453 -1.50 4.35 -9.63
N ALA A 454 -2.64 4.21 -8.94
CA ALA A 454 -2.70 4.02 -7.50
C ALA A 454 -1.91 2.75 -7.06
N PRO A 455 -1.71 2.50 -5.75
CA PRO A 455 -1.02 1.28 -5.29
C PRO A 455 -1.66 -0.02 -5.85
N THR A 456 -0.81 -1.02 -6.10
CA THR A 456 -1.11 -2.31 -6.78
C THR A 456 -2.45 -2.96 -6.47
N GLY A 457 -2.85 -3.04 -5.20
CA GLY A 457 -4.13 -3.65 -4.81
C GLY A 457 -5.34 -2.91 -5.38
N HIS A 458 -5.29 -1.58 -5.43
CA HIS A 458 -6.40 -0.77 -5.93
C HIS A 458 -6.48 -0.81 -7.47
N THR A 459 -5.35 -0.94 -8.17
CA THR A 459 -5.35 -1.03 -9.65
C THR A 459 -5.85 -2.37 -10.15
N LEU A 460 -5.54 -3.46 -9.47
CA LEU A 460 -6.12 -4.77 -9.77
C LEU A 460 -7.62 -4.79 -9.44
N LEU A 461 -8.03 -4.14 -8.34
CA LEU A 461 -9.46 -3.92 -8.04
C LEU A 461 -10.17 -3.09 -9.11
N LEU A 462 -9.52 -2.07 -9.70
CA LEU A 462 -10.08 -1.34 -10.86
C LEU A 462 -10.22 -2.24 -12.10
N LEU A 463 -9.29 -3.19 -12.31
CA LEU A 463 -9.36 -4.16 -13.41
C LEU A 463 -10.43 -5.23 -13.15
N ASP A 464 -10.60 -5.69 -11.91
CA ASP A 464 -11.65 -6.62 -11.49
C ASP A 464 -13.03 -5.94 -11.46
N ALA A 465 -13.08 -4.66 -11.07
CA ALA A 465 -14.27 -3.82 -11.15
C ALA A 465 -14.76 -3.66 -12.60
N SER A 466 -13.91 -3.88 -13.61
CA SER A 466 -14.37 -3.96 -15.00
C SER A 466 -15.30 -5.16 -15.23
N GLU A 467 -15.07 -6.30 -14.57
CA GLU A 467 -15.96 -7.47 -14.63
C GLU A 467 -17.22 -7.24 -13.79
N GLY A 468 -17.07 -6.60 -12.63
CA GLY A 468 -18.19 -6.14 -11.80
C GLY A 468 -19.10 -5.13 -12.52
N TYR A 469 -18.51 -4.18 -13.23
CA TYR A 469 -19.20 -3.14 -13.99
C TYR A 469 -19.98 -3.71 -15.17
N HIS A 470 -19.39 -4.64 -15.93
CA HIS A 470 -20.14 -5.35 -16.99
C HIS A 470 -21.38 -6.05 -16.43
N LYS A 471 -21.26 -6.68 -15.25
CA LYS A 471 -22.38 -7.36 -14.57
C LYS A 471 -23.42 -6.39 -14.00
N GLU A 472 -23.00 -5.25 -13.47
CA GLU A 472 -23.90 -4.25 -12.89
C GLU A 472 -24.70 -3.53 -13.98
N VAL A 473 -24.07 -3.24 -15.12
CA VAL A 473 -24.74 -2.67 -16.28
C VAL A 473 -25.73 -3.67 -16.91
N ASP A 474 -25.37 -4.96 -16.97
CA ASP A 474 -26.29 -6.03 -17.37
C ASP A 474 -27.52 -6.16 -16.44
N ARG A 475 -27.37 -5.81 -15.15
CA ARG A 475 -28.45 -5.84 -14.15
C ARG A 475 -29.30 -4.58 -14.13
N SER A 476 -28.71 -3.41 -14.35
CA SER A 476 -29.35 -2.10 -14.22
C SER A 476 -29.98 -1.57 -15.52
N SER A 477 -30.03 -2.37 -16.59
CA SER A 477 -30.54 -1.95 -17.92
C SER A 477 -29.77 -0.75 -18.52
N GLY A 478 -28.58 -0.45 -18.00
CA GLY A 478 -27.75 0.66 -18.44
C GLY A 478 -27.02 0.34 -19.75
N GLU A 479 -26.58 1.38 -20.46
CA GLU A 479 -25.60 1.21 -21.53
C GLU A 479 -24.20 1.44 -20.95
N VAL A 480 -23.29 0.49 -21.17
CA VAL A 480 -21.86 0.65 -20.84
C VAL A 480 -21.30 1.76 -21.74
N PRO A 481 -20.67 2.82 -21.19
CA PRO A 481 -20.01 3.85 -21.96
C PRO A 481 -19.01 3.25 -22.95
N GLU A 482 -18.96 3.79 -24.17
CA GLU A 482 -18.06 3.27 -25.21
C GLU A 482 -16.58 3.37 -24.83
N SER A 483 -16.19 4.37 -24.04
CA SER A 483 -14.83 4.52 -23.49
C SER A 483 -14.44 3.30 -22.63
N VAL A 484 -15.35 2.82 -21.79
CA VAL A 484 -15.13 1.63 -20.94
C VAL A 484 -15.02 0.36 -21.77
N LYS A 485 -15.87 0.19 -22.80
CA LYS A 485 -15.80 -0.98 -23.69
C LYS A 485 -14.47 -1.10 -24.43
N ARG A 486 -13.86 0.03 -24.79
CA ARG A 486 -12.59 0.07 -25.53
C ARG A 486 -11.37 -0.05 -24.63
N LEU A 487 -11.46 0.37 -23.37
CA LEU A 487 -10.34 0.43 -22.45
C LEU A 487 -9.69 -0.95 -22.23
N MET A 488 -10.45 -1.95 -21.78
CA MET A 488 -9.88 -3.26 -21.41
C MET A 488 -9.20 -4.00 -22.58
N PRO A 489 -9.81 -4.08 -23.80
CA PRO A 489 -9.12 -4.62 -24.97
C PRO A 489 -7.82 -3.90 -25.29
N ARG A 490 -7.77 -2.59 -25.06
CA ARG A 490 -6.59 -1.76 -25.32
C ARG A 490 -5.48 -1.99 -24.30
N LEU A 491 -5.81 -2.04 -23.01
CA LEU A 491 -4.85 -2.31 -21.94
C LEU A 491 -4.22 -3.71 -22.06
N ARG A 492 -4.97 -4.68 -22.60
CA ARG A 492 -4.48 -6.03 -22.89
C ARG A 492 -3.73 -6.16 -24.22
N ASN A 493 -3.67 -5.10 -25.05
CA ASN A 493 -2.97 -5.14 -26.33
C ASN A 493 -1.48 -4.76 -26.15
N PRO A 494 -0.54 -5.71 -26.25
CA PRO A 494 0.89 -5.44 -26.04
C PRO A 494 1.53 -4.58 -27.14
N GLN A 495 0.83 -4.35 -28.27
CA GLN A 495 1.31 -3.44 -29.32
C GLN A 495 0.97 -1.96 -29.02
N GLU A 496 0.00 -1.72 -28.15
CA GLU A 496 -0.43 -0.37 -27.79
C GLU A 496 -0.08 -0.01 -26.34
N THR A 497 -0.09 -1.00 -25.45
CA THR A 497 0.08 -0.79 -24.01
C THR A 497 1.37 -1.45 -23.53
N GLU A 498 2.24 -0.66 -22.90
CA GLU A 498 3.38 -1.16 -22.12
C GLU A 498 3.14 -0.97 -20.62
N ILE A 499 3.56 -1.95 -19.84
CA ILE A 499 3.44 -1.94 -18.38
C ILE A 499 4.83 -1.97 -17.75
N LEU A 500 5.07 -1.02 -16.85
CA LEU A 500 6.30 -0.84 -16.09
C LEU A 500 6.02 -1.17 -14.62
N ILE A 501 6.69 -2.19 -14.10
CA ILE A 501 6.69 -2.47 -12.66
C ILE A 501 7.83 -1.70 -12.01
N VAL A 502 7.48 -0.75 -11.14
CA VAL A 502 8.43 0.04 -10.35
C VAL A 502 8.60 -0.60 -8.98
N THR A 503 9.84 -0.83 -8.58
CA THR A 503 10.20 -1.41 -7.28
C THR A 503 11.41 -0.71 -6.68
N LEU A 504 11.82 -1.14 -5.48
CA LEU A 504 13.03 -0.70 -4.79
C LEU A 504 13.98 -1.91 -4.66
N PRO A 505 15.30 -1.70 -4.54
CA PRO A 505 16.28 -2.78 -4.38
C PRO A 505 16.28 -3.37 -2.96
N GLU A 506 15.11 -3.80 -2.49
CA GLU A 506 14.87 -4.32 -1.15
C GLU A 506 13.97 -5.56 -1.22
N ALA A 507 14.05 -6.43 -0.21
CA ALA A 507 13.35 -7.72 -0.17
C ALA A 507 11.84 -7.61 -0.44
N THR A 508 11.13 -6.87 0.42
CA THR A 508 9.67 -6.79 0.36
C THR A 508 9.18 -6.10 -0.91
N PRO A 509 9.72 -4.96 -1.36
CA PRO A 509 9.34 -4.36 -2.64
C PRO A 509 9.55 -5.29 -3.84
N VAL A 510 10.65 -6.06 -3.90
CA VAL A 510 10.88 -7.00 -5.00
C VAL A 510 9.88 -8.15 -4.97
N LEU A 511 9.69 -8.81 -3.82
CA LEU A 511 8.73 -9.92 -3.70
C LEU A 511 7.28 -9.49 -4.00
N GLU A 512 6.91 -8.27 -3.65
CA GLU A 512 5.59 -7.72 -4.00
C GLU A 512 5.46 -7.38 -5.48
N ALA A 513 6.53 -6.91 -6.11
CA ALA A 513 6.58 -6.72 -7.55
C ALA A 513 6.44 -8.05 -8.30
N GLU A 514 6.99 -9.15 -7.75
CA GLU A 514 6.80 -10.51 -8.31
C GLU A 514 5.34 -10.95 -8.26
N ARG A 515 4.69 -10.79 -7.10
CA ARG A 515 3.26 -11.09 -6.94
C ARG A 515 2.40 -10.27 -7.90
N LEU A 516 2.69 -8.96 -8.02
CA LEU A 516 2.00 -8.10 -8.99
C LEU A 516 2.16 -8.60 -10.42
N GLN A 517 3.36 -9.04 -10.82
CA GLN A 517 3.58 -9.59 -12.15
C GLN A 517 2.74 -10.85 -12.38
N GLU A 518 2.63 -11.73 -11.38
CA GLU A 518 1.76 -12.91 -11.46
C GLU A 518 0.28 -12.50 -11.61
N ASP A 519 -0.18 -11.48 -10.89
CA ASP A 519 -1.53 -10.94 -10.99
C ASP A 519 -1.82 -10.37 -12.38
N LEU A 520 -0.89 -9.59 -12.92
CA LEU A 520 -1.01 -9.05 -14.28
C LEU A 520 -1.05 -10.17 -15.33
N ARG A 521 -0.23 -11.21 -15.17
CA ARG A 521 -0.27 -12.40 -16.05
C ARG A 521 -1.61 -13.11 -15.99
N ARG A 522 -2.22 -13.23 -14.81
CA ARG A 522 -3.58 -13.78 -14.67
C ARG A 522 -4.61 -12.93 -15.44
N ALA A 523 -4.41 -11.61 -15.47
CA ALA A 523 -5.22 -10.68 -16.28
C ALA A 523 -4.84 -10.63 -17.78
N SER A 524 -3.95 -11.50 -18.25
CA SER A 524 -3.41 -11.52 -19.63
C SER A 524 -2.67 -10.23 -20.01
N MET A 525 -1.96 -9.65 -19.06
CA MET A 525 -1.14 -8.45 -19.20
C MET A 525 0.31 -8.79 -18.81
N GLU A 526 1.26 -8.60 -19.72
CA GLU A 526 2.68 -8.90 -19.45
C GLU A 526 3.47 -7.61 -19.24
N PRO A 527 4.20 -7.45 -18.13
CA PRO A 527 5.11 -6.32 -17.93
C PRO A 527 6.25 -6.30 -18.95
N SER A 528 6.50 -5.14 -19.56
CA SER A 528 7.61 -4.93 -20.50
C SER A 528 8.92 -4.62 -19.75
N TRP A 529 8.80 -3.94 -18.61
CA TRP A 529 9.92 -3.40 -17.86
C TRP A 529 9.78 -3.57 -16.35
N TRP A 530 10.91 -3.84 -15.71
CA TRP A 530 11.11 -3.65 -14.27
C TRP A 530 12.03 -2.46 -14.04
N ILE A 531 11.59 -1.54 -13.20
CA ILE A 531 12.33 -0.33 -12.84
C ILE A 531 12.74 -0.44 -11.37
N VAL A 532 14.02 -0.68 -11.12
CA VAL A 532 14.58 -0.65 -9.78
C VAL A 532 14.95 0.79 -9.44
N ASN A 533 14.07 1.46 -8.69
CA ASN A 533 14.20 2.87 -8.38
C ASN A 533 15.00 3.12 -7.10
N GLN A 534 15.50 4.35 -6.95
CA GLN A 534 16.18 4.85 -5.75
C GLN A 534 17.39 4.02 -5.30
N SER A 535 18.14 3.44 -6.25
CA SER A 535 19.32 2.64 -5.92
C SER A 535 20.46 3.50 -5.38
N LEU A 536 20.97 3.17 -4.19
CA LEU A 536 22.17 3.75 -3.62
C LEU A 536 23.44 3.24 -4.31
N SER A 537 23.44 2.01 -4.85
CA SER A 537 24.60 1.45 -5.55
C SER A 537 25.01 2.25 -6.80
N GLU A 538 24.06 2.92 -7.43
CA GLU A 538 24.31 3.78 -8.60
C GLU A 538 24.68 5.24 -8.24
N THR A 539 24.76 5.60 -6.95
CA THR A 539 25.07 6.98 -6.52
C THR A 539 26.57 7.28 -6.37
N GLY A 540 27.41 6.25 -6.24
CA GLY A 540 28.83 6.42 -5.95
C GLY A 540 29.15 6.99 -4.56
N THR A 541 28.23 6.86 -3.60
CA THR A 541 28.41 7.37 -2.23
C THR A 541 29.65 6.79 -1.52
N LYS A 542 30.29 7.63 -0.72
CA LYS A 542 31.42 7.38 0.16
C LYS A 542 31.02 7.31 1.64
N ASP A 543 29.76 7.57 1.96
CA ASP A 543 29.24 7.44 3.31
C ASP A 543 29.21 5.95 3.71
N PRO A 544 29.89 5.52 4.81
CA PRO A 544 29.98 4.11 5.17
C PRO A 544 28.62 3.44 5.43
N LEU A 545 27.64 4.19 5.93
CA LEU A 545 26.30 3.69 6.22
C LEU A 545 25.54 3.45 4.91
N LEU A 546 25.64 4.39 3.97
CA LEU A 546 25.02 4.26 2.64
C LEU A 546 25.74 3.25 1.76
N GLN A 547 27.07 3.12 1.85
CA GLN A 547 27.84 2.10 1.14
C GLN A 547 27.40 0.69 1.54
N LYS A 548 27.22 0.45 2.84
CA LYS A 548 26.72 -0.85 3.32
C LYS A 548 25.32 -1.17 2.82
N ARG A 549 24.45 -0.15 2.73
CA ARG A 549 23.12 -0.31 2.12
C ARG A 549 23.22 -0.60 0.62
N ALA A 550 24.03 0.15 -0.10
CA ALA A 550 24.30 -0.07 -1.52
C ALA A 550 24.82 -1.49 -1.80
N GLU A 551 25.69 -2.03 -0.94
CA GLU A 551 26.16 -3.43 -1.05
C GLU A 551 25.02 -4.44 -0.90
N ALA A 552 24.04 -4.17 -0.04
CA ALA A 552 22.88 -5.05 0.18
C ALA A 552 21.88 -5.02 -0.99
N GLU A 553 21.87 -3.96 -1.81
CA GLU A 553 20.99 -3.82 -2.98
C GLU A 553 21.31 -4.82 -4.08
N TYR A 554 22.59 -5.17 -4.27
CA TYR A 554 23.02 -6.02 -5.40
C TYR A 554 22.28 -7.35 -5.47
N ARG A 555 22.03 -8.00 -4.33
CA ARG A 555 21.27 -9.26 -4.31
C ARG A 555 19.87 -9.08 -4.91
N TRP A 556 19.20 -7.98 -4.60
CA TRP A 556 17.83 -7.72 -5.02
C TRP A 556 17.78 -7.22 -6.48
N ILE A 557 18.78 -6.45 -6.91
CA ILE A 557 18.95 -6.11 -8.32
C ILE A 557 19.18 -7.38 -9.15
N ASP A 558 20.05 -8.29 -8.69
CA ASP A 558 20.27 -9.58 -9.35
C ASP A 558 19.01 -10.46 -9.34
N GLU A 559 18.18 -10.39 -8.29
CA GLU A 559 16.91 -11.10 -8.23
C GLU A 559 15.94 -10.57 -9.30
N VAL A 560 15.82 -9.25 -9.44
CA VAL A 560 15.02 -8.63 -10.52
C VAL A 560 15.54 -9.05 -11.90
N ALA A 561 16.85 -9.05 -12.10
CA ALA A 561 17.47 -9.45 -13.37
C ALA A 561 17.20 -10.92 -13.77
N ARG A 562 16.87 -11.80 -12.81
CA ARG A 562 16.49 -13.20 -13.11
C ARG A 562 15.11 -13.35 -13.73
N HIS A 563 14.27 -12.32 -13.66
CA HIS A 563 12.94 -12.31 -14.28
C HIS A 563 13.07 -12.07 -15.80
N GLN A 564 13.43 -13.14 -16.53
CA GLN A 564 13.79 -13.12 -17.97
C GLN A 564 12.70 -12.62 -18.94
N ALA A 565 11.47 -12.35 -18.46
CA ALA A 565 10.36 -11.93 -19.31
C ALA A 565 10.34 -10.41 -19.58
N ALA A 566 11.03 -9.61 -18.78
CA ALA A 566 11.02 -8.15 -18.85
C ALA A 566 12.44 -7.56 -18.96
N GLN A 567 12.54 -6.39 -19.57
CA GLN A 567 13.76 -5.57 -19.53
C GLN A 567 13.91 -4.94 -18.13
N MET A 568 15.13 -4.61 -17.72
CA MET A 568 15.39 -4.03 -16.40
C MET A 568 16.18 -2.73 -16.53
N ALA A 569 15.71 -1.67 -15.86
CA ALA A 569 16.46 -0.45 -15.66
C ALA A 569 16.67 -0.17 -14.17
N VAL A 570 17.83 0.40 -13.83
CA VAL A 570 18.17 0.82 -12.46
C VAL A 570 18.34 2.33 -12.42
N ILE A 571 17.56 3.00 -11.57
CA ILE A 571 17.57 4.45 -11.41
C ILE A 571 18.29 4.80 -10.10
N PRO A 572 19.32 5.66 -10.12
CA PRO A 572 20.02 6.06 -8.90
C PRO A 572 19.11 6.86 -7.98
N TRP A 573 19.38 6.82 -6.68
CA TRP A 573 18.78 7.76 -5.73
C TRP A 573 19.13 9.19 -6.12
N MET A 574 18.12 10.03 -6.30
CA MET A 574 18.28 11.41 -6.78
C MET A 574 18.21 12.43 -5.66
N LYS A 575 19.13 13.40 -5.72
CA LYS A 575 19.32 14.47 -4.72
C LYS A 575 18.15 15.46 -4.67
N GLU A 576 17.52 15.74 -5.80
CA GLU A 576 16.35 16.60 -5.91
C GLU A 576 15.23 15.77 -6.55
N GLU A 577 13.97 16.10 -6.27
CA GLU A 577 12.84 15.70 -7.12
C GLU A 577 12.93 16.51 -8.44
N GLN A 578 14.04 16.34 -9.17
CA GLN A 578 14.44 17.16 -10.30
C GLN A 578 13.72 16.67 -11.57
N LEU A 579 12.60 17.30 -11.93
CA LEU A 579 12.07 17.27 -13.31
C LEU A 579 12.72 18.33 -14.20
N HIS A 580 13.69 19.11 -13.68
CA HIS A 580 14.22 20.28 -14.37
C HIS A 580 15.73 20.27 -14.46
N LYS A 581 16.28 19.49 -15.41
CA LYS A 581 17.52 19.88 -16.11
C LYS A 581 17.43 19.58 -17.60
N ARG A 582 17.37 20.64 -18.41
CA ARG A 582 17.82 20.60 -19.80
C ARG A 582 19.29 20.16 -19.79
N LYS A 583 19.63 19.06 -20.46
CA LYS A 583 21.02 18.74 -20.87
C LYS A 583 21.52 19.90 -21.74
N GLY A 584 22.27 20.83 -21.18
CA GLY A 584 22.73 22.01 -21.92
C GLY A 584 23.72 22.95 -21.24
N GLU A 585 24.14 22.74 -20.00
CA GLU A 585 25.18 23.56 -19.37
C GLU A 585 26.40 22.71 -19.03
N THR A 586 27.29 22.63 -20.03
CA THR A 586 28.68 22.22 -19.88
C THR A 586 29.34 23.11 -18.84
N THR A 587 29.90 22.48 -17.81
CA THR A 587 30.72 23.10 -16.78
C THR A 587 31.87 23.90 -17.41
N GLN A 588 31.95 25.19 -17.10
CA GLN A 588 33.23 25.92 -17.08
C GLN A 588 33.65 26.13 -15.63
#